data_AF-A0A238ZGX8-F1
#
_entry.id   AF-A0A238ZGX8-F1
#
_cell.length_a   1.000
_cell.length_b   1.000
_cell.length_c   1.000
_cell.angle_alpha   90.00
_cell.angle_beta   90.00
_cell.angle_gamma   90.00
#
_symmetry.space_group_name_H-M   'P 1'
#
loop_
_entity.id
_entity.type
_entity.pdbx_description
1 polymer ?
#
loop_
_entity_poly.entity_id
_entity_poly.type
_entity_poly.pdbx_seq_one_letter_code
_entity_poly.pdbx_strand_id
1 'polypeptide(L)'
;MTTNADLEPGRSGSDSPLPTAGGDARPVAPPGRDGRRGPRRRGGWRIPAALIALSLVPSIAGAHRLGELATNVPVTEENARFFDMPVPVVAHIIAAILYCVVGAFQFAPAFRRRRPRWHRVAGRFLVAAGSTVAVSGMWMAVFYDLPPVDGVLVEIMRLIVGTVMVVSLVLAVVTIRRRDIASHRAWMIRAYALAQGAGTQVFTHLPALLIGGTPSVGARAVMMAAGWIINILVAEWIIRGRPGLRAPRAA
;
A
#
# COMPACT_ATOMS: atom_id res chain seq x y z
N MET A 1 69.39 23.11 57.98
CA MET A 1 68.36 22.63 58.91
C MET A 1 67.89 21.27 58.38
N THR A 2 67.92 20.22 59.20
CA THR A 2 67.49 18.80 58.95
C THR A 2 68.12 17.99 57.81
N THR A 3 68.98 17.06 58.21
CA THR A 3 69.31 15.73 57.64
C THR A 3 68.13 14.72 57.82
N ASN A 4 68.11 13.45 57.38
CA ASN A 4 69.07 12.46 56.81
C ASN A 4 68.34 11.61 55.72
N ALA A 5 68.96 10.87 54.77
CA ALA A 5 69.77 9.63 54.79
C ALA A 5 69.03 8.30 55.11
N ASP A 6 69.36 7.25 54.35
CA ASP A 6 68.66 5.95 54.18
C ASP A 6 68.74 4.94 55.35
N LEU A 7 67.94 3.85 55.28
CA LEU A 7 68.33 2.44 55.58
C LEU A 7 67.17 1.42 55.41
N GLU A 8 67.42 0.31 54.72
CA GLU A 8 66.66 -0.97 54.69
C GLU A 8 67.21 -1.96 55.78
N PRO A 9 66.86 -3.28 55.91
CA PRO A 9 65.83 -4.15 55.26
C PRO A 9 65.02 -5.04 56.24
N GLY A 10 64.17 -5.96 55.75
CA GLY A 10 63.64 -7.10 56.57
C GLY A 10 62.84 -8.18 55.80
N ARG A 11 63.24 -9.46 55.89
CA ARG A 11 62.59 -10.64 55.26
C ARG A 11 62.12 -11.69 56.30
N SER A 12 60.98 -12.35 56.05
CA SER A 12 60.65 -13.76 56.39
C SER A 12 59.40 -14.16 55.56
N GLY A 13 59.31 -15.28 54.85
CA GLY A 13 59.19 -16.68 55.33
C GLY A 13 57.70 -17.07 55.42
N SER A 14 57.17 -18.24 55.02
CA SER A 14 57.74 -19.48 54.43
C SER A 14 56.60 -20.37 53.82
N ASP A 15 56.95 -21.50 53.21
CA ASP A 15 56.12 -22.39 52.37
C ASP A 15 54.93 -23.17 52.99
N SER A 16 53.88 -23.39 52.17
CA SER A 16 53.11 -24.65 51.89
C SER A 16 52.38 -25.43 53.04
N PRO A 17 51.48 -26.42 52.78
CA PRO A 17 51.00 -27.01 51.51
C PRO A 17 49.45 -27.13 51.33
N LEU A 18 49.04 -27.67 50.18
CA LEU A 18 47.66 -28.07 49.80
C LEU A 18 47.12 -29.32 50.54
N PRO A 19 45.78 -29.48 50.57
CA PRO A 19 45.14 -30.80 50.50
C PRO A 19 44.22 -30.95 49.27
N THR A 20 44.29 -32.11 48.62
CA THR A 20 43.46 -32.53 47.49
C THR A 20 42.19 -33.26 47.93
N ALA A 21 41.05 -33.03 47.26
CA ALA A 21 39.95 -33.99 47.19
C ALA A 21 39.12 -33.77 45.89
N GLY A 22 38.68 -34.85 45.26
CA GLY A 22 38.04 -34.82 43.94
C GLY A 22 36.59 -34.33 43.95
N GLY A 23 36.17 -33.72 42.84
CA GLY A 23 34.77 -33.43 42.53
C GLY A 23 34.47 -33.78 41.07
N ASP A 24 33.46 -34.62 40.84
CA ASP A 24 33.09 -35.12 39.51
C ASP A 24 32.69 -34.00 38.55
N ALA A 25 33.60 -33.63 37.65
CA ALA A 25 33.30 -32.75 36.52
C ALA A 25 32.51 -33.50 35.42
N ARG A 26 31.24 -33.80 35.68
CA ARG A 26 30.31 -34.27 34.63
C ARG A 26 30.19 -33.17 33.56
N PRO A 27 30.33 -33.47 32.25
CA PRO A 27 30.11 -32.48 31.21
C PRO A 27 28.64 -32.03 31.24
N VAL A 28 28.40 -30.77 31.57
CA VAL A 28 27.08 -30.15 31.40
C VAL A 28 26.82 -30.02 29.91
N ALA A 29 26.00 -30.91 29.36
CA ALA A 29 25.56 -30.83 27.98
C ALA A 29 24.87 -29.46 27.74
N PRO A 30 25.17 -28.74 26.64
CA PRO A 30 24.54 -27.46 26.38
C PRO A 30 23.03 -27.67 26.23
N PRO A 31 22.18 -26.77 26.75
CA PRO A 31 20.74 -26.87 26.59
C PRO A 31 20.41 -26.94 25.10
N GLY A 32 19.67 -27.98 24.73
CA GLY A 32 19.27 -28.21 23.35
C GLY A 32 18.62 -26.96 22.78
N ARG A 33 19.00 -26.57 21.57
CA ARG A 33 18.31 -25.47 20.88
C ARG A 33 16.92 -25.96 20.47
N ASP A 34 15.94 -25.73 21.34
CA ASP A 34 14.51 -25.91 21.11
C ASP A 34 14.13 -25.40 19.72
N GLY A 35 14.07 -26.32 18.77
CA GLY A 35 13.80 -26.07 17.36
C GLY A 35 12.34 -25.73 17.10
N ARG A 36 11.69 -24.95 17.98
CA ARG A 36 10.36 -24.37 17.81
C ARG A 36 10.39 -23.38 16.65
N ARG A 37 10.45 -23.93 15.43
CA ARG A 37 10.14 -23.26 14.17
C ARG A 37 8.67 -22.87 14.22
N GLY A 38 8.37 -21.76 14.90
CA GLY A 38 7.02 -21.22 15.04
C GLY A 38 6.34 -21.10 13.67
N PRO A 39 5.01 -21.31 13.59
CA PRO A 39 4.32 -21.50 12.31
C PRO A 39 4.73 -20.47 11.25
N ARG A 40 5.30 -20.96 10.14
CA ARG A 40 5.76 -20.13 9.02
C ARG A 40 4.58 -19.23 8.58
N ARG A 41 4.67 -17.93 8.88
CA ARG A 41 3.54 -16.98 8.79
C ARG A 41 2.92 -16.95 7.39
N ARG A 42 1.83 -17.73 7.19
CA ARG A 42 1.03 -17.79 5.94
C ARG A 42 0.31 -16.47 5.60
N GLY A 43 0.40 -15.44 6.46
CA GLY A 43 -0.23 -14.13 6.28
C GLY A 43 0.46 -13.16 5.30
N GLY A 44 1.50 -13.57 4.58
CA GLY A 44 2.24 -12.67 3.66
C GLY A 44 1.49 -12.31 2.38
N TRP A 45 0.65 -13.20 1.88
CA TRP A 45 -0.02 -13.09 0.57
C TRP A 45 -1.49 -12.68 0.62
N ARG A 46 -2.14 -12.77 1.79
CA ARG A 46 -3.58 -12.48 1.95
C ARG A 46 -3.94 -11.04 1.53
N ILE A 47 -3.11 -10.06 1.90
CA ILE A 47 -3.34 -8.65 1.53
C ILE A 47 -3.21 -8.45 0.01
N PRO A 48 -2.10 -8.83 -0.66
CA PRO A 48 -2.04 -8.75 -2.12
C PRO A 48 -3.19 -9.48 -2.83
N ALA A 49 -3.50 -10.71 -2.43
CA ALA A 49 -4.57 -11.50 -3.05
C ALA A 49 -5.94 -10.82 -2.95
N ALA A 50 -6.30 -10.29 -1.78
CA ALA A 50 -7.56 -9.57 -1.59
C ALA A 50 -7.64 -8.28 -2.43
N LEU A 51 -6.55 -7.51 -2.50
CA LEU A 51 -6.50 -6.27 -3.29
C LEU A 51 -6.51 -6.54 -4.80
N ILE A 52 -5.87 -7.62 -5.26
CA ILE A 52 -5.91 -8.04 -6.67
C ILE A 52 -7.32 -8.53 -7.02
N ALA A 53 -7.94 -9.35 -6.16
CA ALA A 53 -9.32 -9.83 -6.36
C ALA A 53 -10.32 -8.66 -6.42
N LEU A 54 -10.18 -7.66 -5.54
CA LEU A 54 -11.00 -6.44 -5.56
C LEU A 54 -10.87 -5.69 -6.90
N SER A 55 -9.68 -5.66 -7.50
CA SER A 55 -9.46 -5.05 -8.83
C SER A 55 -9.81 -5.93 -10.03
N LEU A 56 -10.21 -7.20 -9.85
CA LEU A 56 -10.32 -8.16 -10.97
C LEU A 56 -11.39 -7.77 -11.98
N VAL A 57 -12.63 -7.53 -11.52
CA VAL A 57 -13.77 -7.15 -12.37
C VAL A 57 -13.49 -5.87 -13.20
N PRO A 58 -13.06 -4.73 -12.62
CA PRO A 58 -12.73 -3.55 -13.42
C PRO A 58 -11.50 -3.75 -14.31
N SER A 59 -10.55 -4.63 -13.94
CA SER A 59 -9.42 -4.97 -14.83
C SER A 59 -9.87 -5.75 -16.06
N ILE A 60 -10.83 -6.68 -15.92
CA ILE A 60 -11.40 -7.43 -17.04
C ILE A 60 -12.22 -6.49 -17.94
N ALA A 61 -13.06 -5.63 -17.36
CA ALA A 61 -13.82 -4.63 -18.12
C ALA A 61 -12.90 -3.65 -18.89
N GLY A 62 -11.79 -3.22 -18.27
CA GLY A 62 -10.76 -2.44 -18.94
C GLY A 62 -10.06 -3.20 -20.07
N ALA A 63 -9.68 -4.46 -19.85
CA ALA A 63 -9.06 -5.30 -20.87
C ALA A 63 -9.99 -5.54 -22.07
N HIS A 64 -11.29 -5.71 -21.85
CA HIS A 64 -12.31 -5.75 -22.90
C HIS A 64 -12.32 -4.46 -23.72
N ARG A 65 -12.34 -3.29 -23.06
CA ARG A 65 -12.31 -1.98 -23.73
C ARG A 65 -11.05 -1.75 -24.56
N LEU A 66 -9.89 -2.23 -24.10
CA LEU A 66 -8.67 -2.24 -24.92
C LEU A 66 -8.77 -3.16 -26.14
N GLY A 67 -9.45 -4.31 -26.00
CA GLY A 67 -9.73 -5.22 -27.10
C GLY A 67 -10.60 -4.58 -28.19
N GLU A 68 -11.72 -3.95 -27.79
CA GLU A 68 -12.62 -3.23 -28.69
C GLU A 68 -11.92 -2.14 -29.52
N LEU A 69 -11.04 -1.36 -28.87
CA LEU A 69 -10.23 -0.33 -29.51
C LEU A 69 -9.12 -0.89 -30.42
N ALA A 70 -8.67 -2.13 -30.18
CA ALA A 70 -7.65 -2.79 -30.99
C ALA A 70 -8.24 -3.53 -32.21
N THR A 71 -9.51 -3.95 -32.15
CA THR A 71 -10.20 -4.67 -33.23
C THR A 71 -11.17 -3.82 -34.04
N ASN A 72 -11.37 -2.54 -33.68
CA ASN A 72 -12.32 -1.62 -34.33
C ASN A 72 -13.72 -2.23 -34.47
N VAL A 73 -14.29 -2.67 -33.34
CA VAL A 73 -15.71 -3.07 -33.27
C VAL A 73 -16.62 -1.91 -33.72
N PRO A 74 -17.86 -2.18 -34.17
CA PRO A 74 -18.79 -1.13 -34.58
C PRO A 74 -18.95 -0.03 -33.50
N VAL A 75 -18.84 1.21 -33.94
CA VAL A 75 -19.03 2.38 -33.07
C VAL A 75 -20.53 2.55 -32.78
N THR A 76 -20.86 2.71 -31.51
CA THR A 76 -22.21 2.94 -30.98
C THR A 76 -22.21 4.17 -30.09
N GLU A 77 -23.39 4.74 -29.82
CA GLU A 77 -23.54 5.86 -28.88
C GLU A 77 -22.93 5.57 -27.49
N GLU A 78 -22.97 4.31 -27.04
CA GLU A 78 -22.38 3.91 -25.76
C GLU A 78 -20.84 3.91 -25.77
N ASN A 79 -20.19 3.71 -26.93
CA ASN A 79 -18.73 3.56 -27.03
C ASN A 79 -18.00 4.70 -27.78
N ALA A 80 -18.70 5.57 -28.51
CA ALA A 80 -18.13 6.62 -29.39
C ALA A 80 -17.01 7.44 -28.74
N ARG A 81 -17.25 8.00 -27.56
CA ARG A 81 -16.26 8.76 -26.75
C ARG A 81 -14.89 8.09 -26.58
N PHE A 82 -14.83 6.75 -26.61
CA PHE A 82 -13.59 6.00 -26.49
C PHE A 82 -12.84 5.88 -27.83
N PHE A 83 -13.56 5.89 -28.95
CA PHE A 83 -12.99 5.89 -30.30
C PHE A 83 -12.58 7.29 -30.76
N ASP A 84 -13.35 8.32 -30.40
CA ASP A 84 -13.04 9.72 -30.72
C ASP A 84 -11.77 10.20 -29.99
N MET A 85 -11.61 9.76 -28.73
CA MET A 85 -10.49 10.14 -27.87
C MET A 85 -9.95 8.91 -27.10
N PRO A 86 -9.18 8.02 -27.75
CA PRO A 86 -8.74 6.75 -27.16
C PRO A 86 -7.58 6.90 -26.16
N VAL A 87 -6.73 7.92 -26.32
CA VAL A 87 -5.49 8.07 -25.53
C VAL A 87 -5.75 8.15 -24.02
N PRO A 88 -6.72 8.95 -23.50
CA PRO A 88 -7.02 9.00 -22.06
C PRO A 88 -7.46 7.66 -21.49
N VAL A 89 -8.39 6.94 -22.14
CA VAL A 89 -8.92 5.67 -21.63
C VAL A 89 -7.87 4.55 -21.70
N VAL A 90 -7.08 4.48 -22.77
CA VAL A 90 -5.98 3.51 -22.90
C VAL A 90 -4.93 3.73 -21.80
N ALA A 91 -4.50 4.99 -21.62
CA ALA A 91 -3.55 5.36 -20.57
C ALA A 91 -4.11 5.06 -19.17
N HIS A 92 -5.40 5.35 -18.93
CA HIS A 92 -6.07 5.09 -17.66
C HIS A 92 -6.10 3.59 -17.33
N ILE A 93 -6.56 2.75 -18.25
CA ILE A 93 -6.73 1.31 -18.02
C ILE A 93 -5.37 0.65 -17.74
N ILE A 94 -4.37 0.89 -18.60
CA ILE A 94 -3.04 0.30 -18.43
C ILE A 94 -2.42 0.75 -17.11
N ALA A 95 -2.49 2.05 -16.80
CA ALA A 95 -1.96 2.57 -15.55
C ALA A 95 -2.73 2.05 -14.32
N ALA A 96 -4.06 1.88 -14.39
CA ALA A 96 -4.90 1.40 -13.30
C ALA A 96 -4.64 -0.07 -12.98
N ILE A 97 -4.56 -0.94 -14.00
CA ILE A 97 -4.24 -2.36 -13.84
C ILE A 97 -2.84 -2.50 -13.20
N LEU A 98 -1.84 -1.79 -13.73
CA LEU A 98 -0.49 -1.82 -13.19
C LEU A 98 -0.42 -1.25 -11.76
N TYR A 99 -1.11 -0.13 -11.50
CA TYR A 99 -1.13 0.51 -10.19
C TYR A 99 -1.77 -0.39 -9.12
N CYS A 100 -2.91 -1.01 -9.43
CA CYS A 100 -3.59 -1.94 -8.54
C CYS A 100 -2.75 -3.22 -8.35
N VAL A 101 -2.43 -3.95 -9.42
CA VAL A 101 -1.79 -5.27 -9.31
C VAL A 101 -0.39 -5.16 -8.71
N VAL A 102 0.46 -4.23 -9.17
CA VAL A 102 1.82 -4.06 -8.63
C VAL A 102 1.81 -3.34 -7.28
N GLY A 103 0.82 -2.46 -7.05
CA GLY A 103 0.62 -1.74 -5.79
C GLY A 103 0.22 -2.64 -4.63
N ALA A 104 -0.61 -3.65 -4.87
CA ALA A 104 -1.02 -4.65 -3.89
C ALA A 104 0.17 -5.28 -3.13
N PHE A 105 1.28 -5.53 -3.84
CA PHE A 105 2.52 -6.08 -3.28
C PHE A 105 3.31 -5.10 -2.39
N GLN A 106 3.11 -3.79 -2.51
CA GLN A 106 3.76 -2.79 -1.63
C GLN A 106 3.28 -2.89 -0.18
N PHE A 107 2.04 -3.38 0.00
CA PHE A 107 1.43 -3.55 1.32
C PHE A 107 1.83 -4.87 2.00
N ALA A 108 2.45 -5.81 1.29
CA ALA A 108 2.93 -7.08 1.83
C ALA A 108 4.19 -6.91 2.71
N PRO A 109 4.12 -7.11 4.05
CA PRO A 109 5.27 -6.85 4.93
C PRO A 109 6.45 -7.80 4.66
N ALA A 110 6.17 -9.02 4.20
CA ALA A 110 7.19 -10.00 3.84
C ALA A 110 8.01 -9.54 2.62
N PHE A 111 7.36 -8.95 1.62
CA PHE A 111 8.01 -8.55 0.37
C PHE A 111 8.84 -7.27 0.58
N ARG A 112 8.27 -6.26 1.26
CA ARG A 112 8.99 -5.04 1.65
C ARG A 112 10.28 -5.32 2.45
N ARG A 113 10.25 -6.31 3.36
CA ARG A 113 11.43 -6.71 4.16
C ARG A 113 12.46 -7.52 3.36
N ARG A 114 12.02 -8.42 2.47
CA ARG A 114 12.92 -9.34 1.73
C ARG A 114 13.51 -8.72 0.46
N ARG A 115 12.82 -7.79 -0.20
CA ARG A 115 13.22 -7.17 -1.47
C ARG A 115 13.11 -5.63 -1.41
N PRO A 116 13.88 -4.95 -0.54
CA PRO A 116 13.77 -3.49 -0.36
C PRO A 116 14.17 -2.68 -1.61
N ARG A 117 15.08 -3.20 -2.46
CA ARG A 117 15.39 -2.59 -3.77
C ARG A 117 14.17 -2.59 -4.69
N TRP A 118 13.48 -3.72 -4.82
CA TRP A 118 12.25 -3.83 -5.61
C TRP A 118 11.17 -2.88 -5.10
N HIS A 119 10.93 -2.84 -3.78
CA HIS A 119 9.94 -1.95 -3.16
C HIS A 119 10.15 -0.47 -3.55
N ARG A 120 11.40 -0.01 -3.56
CA ARG A 120 11.73 1.37 -3.95
C ARG A 120 11.60 1.64 -5.45
N VAL A 121 11.98 0.69 -6.31
CA VAL A 121 11.86 0.85 -7.78
C VAL A 121 10.39 0.80 -8.19
N ALA A 122 9.66 -0.23 -7.78
CA ALA A 122 8.24 -0.36 -8.04
C ALA A 122 7.44 0.80 -7.44
N GLY A 123 7.78 1.27 -6.23
CA GLY A 123 7.15 2.45 -5.62
C GLY A 123 7.29 3.73 -6.45
N ARG A 124 8.43 3.95 -7.13
CA ARG A 124 8.61 5.11 -8.04
C ARG A 124 7.73 4.99 -9.29
N PHE A 125 7.73 3.81 -9.91
CA PHE A 125 6.86 3.52 -11.05
C PHE A 125 5.38 3.69 -10.69
N LEU A 126 4.97 3.21 -9.52
CA LEU A 126 3.60 3.33 -9.02
C LEU A 126 3.17 4.78 -8.75
N VAL A 127 4.08 5.67 -8.35
CA VAL A 127 3.74 7.10 -8.26
C VAL A 127 3.40 7.66 -9.64
N ALA A 128 4.17 7.33 -10.67
CA ALA A 128 3.85 7.75 -12.04
C ALA A 128 2.53 7.14 -12.53
N ALA A 129 2.36 5.82 -12.42
CA ALA A 129 1.13 5.14 -12.82
C ALA A 129 -0.11 5.66 -12.08
N GLY A 130 -0.04 5.87 -10.75
CA GLY A 130 -1.14 6.44 -9.98
C GLY A 130 -1.47 7.88 -10.39
N SER A 131 -0.47 8.70 -10.71
CA SER A 131 -0.71 10.04 -11.26
C SER A 131 -1.36 9.97 -12.63
N THR A 132 -0.94 9.05 -13.52
CA THR A 132 -1.58 8.81 -14.81
C THR A 132 -3.05 8.41 -14.63
N VAL A 133 -3.37 7.48 -13.72
CA VAL A 133 -4.75 7.08 -13.38
C VAL A 133 -5.59 8.30 -12.99
N ALA A 134 -5.09 9.10 -12.04
CA ALA A 134 -5.83 10.25 -11.53
C ALA A 134 -6.04 11.33 -12.60
N VAL A 135 -4.99 11.72 -13.33
CA VAL A 135 -5.06 12.78 -14.35
C VAL A 135 -5.92 12.35 -15.55
N SER A 136 -5.73 11.15 -16.07
CA SER A 136 -6.59 10.62 -17.15
C SER A 136 -8.04 10.42 -16.70
N GLY A 137 -8.27 10.02 -15.45
CA GLY A 137 -9.61 9.87 -14.88
C GLY A 137 -10.35 11.21 -14.74
N MET A 138 -9.64 12.27 -14.33
CA MET A 138 -10.18 13.63 -14.30
C MET A 138 -10.43 14.18 -15.71
N TRP A 139 -9.52 13.94 -16.66
CA TRP A 139 -9.71 14.32 -18.06
C TRP A 139 -10.97 13.68 -18.65
N MET A 140 -11.11 12.36 -18.52
CA MET A 140 -12.31 11.64 -18.98
C MET A 140 -13.58 12.08 -18.26
N ALA A 141 -13.50 12.59 -17.02
CA ALA A 141 -14.68 13.09 -16.33
C ALA A 141 -15.21 14.41 -16.94
N VAL A 142 -14.34 15.25 -17.49
CA VAL A 142 -14.69 16.58 -18.04
C VAL A 142 -14.97 16.53 -19.55
N PHE A 143 -14.22 15.71 -20.30
CA PHE A 143 -14.21 15.76 -21.77
C PHE A 143 -14.95 14.60 -22.46
N TYR A 144 -15.39 13.59 -21.74
CA TYR A 144 -16.26 12.56 -22.32
C TYR A 144 -17.72 12.86 -22.02
N ASP A 145 -18.59 12.56 -22.98
CA ASP A 145 -20.03 12.50 -22.73
C ASP A 145 -20.33 11.51 -21.61
N LEU A 146 -21.01 11.99 -20.57
CA LEU A 146 -21.43 11.15 -19.45
C LEU A 146 -22.48 10.15 -19.94
N PRO A 147 -22.37 8.85 -19.58
CA PRO A 147 -23.46 7.90 -19.78
C PRO A 147 -24.76 8.43 -19.13
N PRO A 148 -25.96 8.18 -19.69
CA PRO A 148 -27.22 8.77 -19.19
C PRO A 148 -27.55 8.52 -17.71
N VAL A 149 -26.92 7.52 -17.09
CA VAL A 149 -27.04 7.20 -15.65
C VAL A 149 -26.04 7.95 -14.76
N ASP A 150 -24.93 8.43 -15.31
CA ASP A 150 -23.98 9.30 -14.63
C ASP A 150 -24.45 10.75 -14.80
N GLY A 151 -24.41 11.55 -13.74
CA GLY A 151 -24.70 12.99 -13.80
C GLY A 151 -23.58 13.83 -13.20
N VAL A 152 -23.74 15.17 -13.22
CA VAL A 152 -22.77 16.16 -12.72
C VAL A 152 -22.23 15.83 -11.32
N LEU A 153 -23.04 15.23 -10.44
CA LEU A 153 -22.58 14.79 -9.12
C LEU A 153 -21.49 13.70 -9.19
N VAL A 154 -21.59 12.76 -10.12
CA VAL A 154 -20.57 11.72 -10.36
C VAL A 154 -19.29 12.32 -10.95
N GLU A 155 -19.42 13.29 -11.86
CA GLU A 155 -18.29 14.06 -12.40
C GLU A 155 -17.52 14.78 -11.28
N ILE A 156 -18.22 15.58 -10.46
CA ILE A 156 -17.64 16.30 -9.32
C ILE A 156 -16.94 15.31 -8.37
N MET A 157 -17.55 14.15 -8.09
CA MET A 157 -16.91 13.10 -7.28
C MET A 157 -15.63 12.57 -7.92
N ARG A 158 -15.60 12.32 -9.24
CA ARG A 158 -14.39 11.88 -9.98
C ARG A 158 -13.28 12.94 -9.91
N LEU A 159 -13.62 14.22 -10.06
CA LEU A 159 -12.69 15.34 -9.95
C LEU A 159 -12.09 15.47 -8.54
N ILE A 160 -12.92 15.38 -7.50
CA ILE A 160 -12.45 15.38 -6.10
C ILE A 160 -11.54 14.17 -5.84
N VAL A 161 -11.96 12.97 -6.23
CA VAL A 161 -11.18 11.73 -6.03
C VAL A 161 -9.84 11.78 -6.74
N GLY A 162 -9.80 12.21 -8.00
CA GLY A 162 -8.57 12.39 -8.76
C GLY A 162 -7.64 13.41 -8.12
N THR A 163 -8.17 14.56 -7.72
CA THR A 163 -7.40 15.62 -7.05
C THR A 163 -6.81 15.13 -5.73
N VAL A 164 -7.61 14.51 -4.86
CA VAL A 164 -7.13 13.96 -3.57
C VAL A 164 -6.14 12.83 -3.78
N MET A 165 -6.27 12.02 -4.85
CA MET A 165 -5.29 10.99 -5.21
C MET A 165 -3.95 11.60 -5.64
N VAL A 166 -3.95 12.62 -6.52
CA VAL A 166 -2.72 13.36 -6.91
C VAL A 166 -2.06 14.00 -5.69
N VAL A 167 -2.81 14.73 -4.88
CA VAL A 167 -2.31 15.36 -3.64
C VAL A 167 -1.72 14.32 -2.69
N SER A 168 -2.39 13.17 -2.52
CA SER A 168 -1.87 12.06 -1.70
C SER A 168 -0.56 11.49 -2.24
N LEU A 169 -0.42 11.33 -3.56
CA LEU A 169 0.84 10.86 -4.18
C LEU A 169 1.97 11.88 -4.01
N VAL A 170 1.70 13.17 -4.21
CA VAL A 170 2.66 14.25 -4.00
C VAL A 170 3.12 14.29 -2.54
N LEU A 171 2.19 14.28 -1.57
CA LEU A 171 2.52 14.29 -0.14
C LEU A 171 3.26 13.02 0.29
N ALA A 172 2.94 11.86 -0.28
CA ALA A 172 3.71 10.62 -0.07
C ALA A 172 5.16 10.77 -0.54
N VAL A 173 5.43 11.45 -1.66
CA VAL A 173 6.79 11.71 -2.17
C VAL A 173 7.52 12.76 -1.35
N VAL A 174 6.84 13.83 -0.91
CA VAL A 174 7.44 14.87 -0.05
C VAL A 174 7.86 14.28 1.31
N THR A 175 6.99 13.49 1.94
CA THR A 175 7.25 12.91 3.27
C THR A 175 8.36 11.86 3.23
N ILE A 176 8.44 10.99 2.20
CA ILE A 176 9.55 10.03 2.09
C ILE A 176 10.90 10.70 1.80
N ARG A 177 10.92 11.82 1.06
CA ARG A 177 12.15 12.63 0.88
C ARG A 177 12.62 13.25 2.20
N ARG A 178 11.69 13.68 3.05
CA ARG A 178 11.95 14.12 4.44
C ARG A 178 12.25 12.96 5.41
N ARG A 179 12.32 11.71 4.93
CA ARG A 179 12.48 10.47 5.70
C ARG A 179 11.34 10.17 6.71
N ASP A 180 10.21 10.87 6.60
CA ASP A 180 9.00 10.55 7.37
C ASP A 180 8.29 9.33 6.74
N ILE A 181 8.65 8.16 7.23
CA ILE A 181 8.12 6.87 6.78
C ILE A 181 6.67 6.65 7.24
N ALA A 182 6.25 7.29 8.34
CA ALA A 182 4.92 7.14 8.91
C ALA A 182 3.90 7.83 8.01
N SER A 183 4.11 9.13 7.74
CA SER A 183 3.26 9.92 6.86
C SER A 183 3.30 9.43 5.42
N HIS A 184 4.48 9.05 4.89
CA HIS A 184 4.58 8.45 3.55
C HIS A 184 3.64 7.26 3.39
N ARG A 185 3.64 6.36 4.36
CA ARG A 185 2.78 5.16 4.33
C ARG A 185 1.30 5.52 4.47
N ALA A 186 0.94 6.51 5.28
CA ALA A 186 -0.44 6.97 5.39
C ALA A 186 -0.95 7.54 4.06
N TRP A 187 -0.16 8.40 3.40
CA TRP A 187 -0.52 8.98 2.11
C TRP A 187 -0.58 7.95 0.97
N MET A 188 0.35 6.97 0.92
CA MET A 188 0.28 5.87 -0.03
C MET A 188 -0.96 4.97 0.18
N ILE A 189 -1.39 4.77 1.43
CA ILE A 189 -2.63 4.01 1.73
C ILE A 189 -3.86 4.77 1.19
N ARG A 190 -3.95 6.09 1.40
CA ARG A 190 -5.05 6.92 0.89
C ARG A 190 -5.14 6.92 -0.64
N ALA A 191 -4.03 7.19 -1.33
CA ALA A 191 -3.98 7.17 -2.79
C ALA A 191 -4.41 5.80 -3.36
N TYR A 192 -3.93 4.72 -2.76
CA TYR A 192 -4.26 3.36 -3.22
C TYR A 192 -5.72 2.99 -2.94
N ALA A 193 -6.28 3.39 -1.79
CA ALA A 193 -7.68 3.16 -1.46
C ALA A 193 -8.63 3.89 -2.43
N LEU A 194 -8.30 5.13 -2.82
CA LEU A 194 -9.08 5.87 -3.82
C LEU A 194 -9.04 5.18 -5.20
N ALA A 195 -7.88 4.72 -5.64
CA ALA A 195 -7.73 3.98 -6.91
C ALA A 195 -8.52 2.66 -6.95
N GLN A 196 -8.69 2.00 -5.80
CA GLN A 196 -9.52 0.79 -5.66
C GLN A 196 -11.03 1.07 -5.74
N GLY A 197 -11.45 2.34 -5.92
CA GLY A 197 -12.86 2.74 -5.95
C GLY A 197 -13.72 1.89 -6.90
N ALA A 198 -13.28 1.72 -8.14
CA ALA A 198 -13.99 0.92 -9.14
C ALA A 198 -14.20 -0.55 -8.71
N GLY A 199 -13.23 -1.13 -7.99
CA GLY A 199 -13.33 -2.50 -7.46
C GLY A 199 -14.38 -2.61 -6.36
N THR A 200 -14.38 -1.67 -5.41
CA THR A 200 -15.39 -1.63 -4.34
C THR A 200 -16.78 -1.27 -4.87
N GLN A 201 -16.85 -0.45 -5.92
CA GLN A 201 -18.11 -0.04 -6.55
C GLN A 201 -18.87 -1.21 -7.19
N VAL A 202 -18.20 -2.29 -7.59
CA VAL A 202 -18.87 -3.54 -8.02
C VAL A 202 -19.84 -4.03 -6.93
N PHE A 203 -19.40 -4.04 -5.67
CA PHE A 203 -20.20 -4.52 -4.54
C PHE A 203 -21.32 -3.53 -4.16
N THR A 204 -21.11 -2.21 -4.33
CA THR A 204 -22.16 -1.22 -4.06
C THR A 204 -23.24 -1.19 -5.13
N HIS A 205 -22.94 -1.62 -6.36
CA HIS A 205 -23.92 -1.73 -7.46
C HIS A 205 -24.56 -3.12 -7.57
N LEU A 206 -23.97 -4.15 -6.96
CA LEU A 206 -24.48 -5.52 -7.00
C LEU A 206 -25.97 -5.65 -6.59
N PRO A 207 -26.48 -4.97 -5.54
CA PRO A 207 -27.91 -5.04 -5.20
C PRO A 207 -28.83 -4.53 -6.31
N ALA A 208 -28.47 -3.42 -6.97
CA ALA A 208 -29.26 -2.87 -8.09
C ALA A 208 -29.25 -3.82 -9.30
N LEU A 209 -28.09 -4.44 -9.59
CA LEU A 209 -27.96 -5.44 -10.65
C LEU A 209 -28.83 -6.68 -10.38
N LEU A 210 -28.91 -7.16 -9.14
CA LEU A 210 -29.72 -8.32 -8.75
C LEU A 210 -31.23 -8.04 -8.79
N ILE A 211 -31.65 -6.78 -8.61
CA ILE A 211 -33.05 -6.35 -8.72
C ILE A 211 -33.47 -6.11 -10.18
N GLY A 212 -32.50 -6.03 -11.11
CA GLY A 212 -32.76 -5.92 -12.55
C GLY A 212 -33.18 -4.53 -13.03
N GLY A 213 -32.94 -3.48 -12.24
CA GLY A 213 -33.31 -2.10 -12.58
C GLY A 213 -32.11 -1.21 -12.91
N THR A 214 -32.23 -0.41 -13.96
CA THR A 214 -31.29 0.69 -14.23
C THR A 214 -31.39 1.74 -13.12
N PRO A 215 -30.28 2.09 -12.42
CA PRO A 215 -30.33 3.07 -11.35
C PRO A 215 -30.61 4.48 -11.88
N SER A 216 -31.41 5.25 -11.15
CA SER A 216 -31.52 6.69 -11.40
C SER A 216 -30.18 7.40 -11.17
N VAL A 217 -30.01 8.58 -11.77
CA VAL A 217 -28.78 9.39 -11.63
C VAL A 217 -28.38 9.62 -10.16
N GLY A 218 -29.37 9.88 -9.29
CA GLY A 218 -29.15 10.01 -7.85
C GLY A 218 -28.71 8.71 -7.18
N ALA A 219 -29.37 7.58 -7.48
CA ALA A 219 -28.99 6.27 -6.94
C ALA A 219 -27.58 5.85 -7.40
N ARG A 220 -27.26 6.09 -8.68
CA ARG A 220 -25.93 5.89 -9.27
C ARG A 220 -24.86 6.69 -8.51
N ALA A 221 -25.09 7.97 -8.27
CA ALA A 221 -24.17 8.81 -7.51
C ALA A 221 -23.96 8.30 -6.07
N VAL A 222 -25.02 7.89 -5.37
CA VAL A 222 -24.93 7.30 -4.02
C VAL A 222 -24.10 6.01 -4.02
N MET A 223 -24.32 5.10 -4.98
CA MET A 223 -23.56 3.86 -5.08
C MET A 223 -22.08 4.10 -5.44
N MET A 224 -21.78 5.07 -6.31
CA MET A 224 -20.41 5.49 -6.61
C MET A 224 -19.72 6.07 -5.36
N ALA A 225 -20.38 7.01 -4.66
CA ALA A 225 -19.89 7.62 -3.44
C ALA A 225 -19.61 6.59 -2.34
N ALA A 226 -20.52 5.66 -2.11
CA ALA A 226 -20.39 4.61 -1.10
C ALA A 226 -19.10 3.80 -1.28
N GLY A 227 -18.73 3.45 -2.51
CA GLY A 227 -17.50 2.68 -2.77
C GLY A 227 -16.22 3.44 -2.39
N TRP A 228 -16.13 4.74 -2.68
CA TRP A 228 -14.99 5.57 -2.26
C TRP A 228 -14.99 5.86 -0.76
N ILE A 229 -16.17 6.09 -0.15
CA ILE A 229 -16.33 6.32 1.28
C ILE A 229 -15.87 5.08 2.06
N ILE A 230 -16.32 3.88 1.68
CA ILE A 230 -15.87 2.60 2.28
C ILE A 230 -14.34 2.50 2.21
N ASN A 231 -13.74 2.78 1.06
CA ASN A 231 -12.29 2.69 0.88
C ASN A 231 -11.52 3.68 1.77
N ILE A 232 -11.99 4.93 1.89
CA ILE A 232 -11.38 5.94 2.78
C ILE A 232 -11.57 5.58 4.25
N LEU A 233 -12.74 5.07 4.66
CA LEU A 233 -12.96 4.62 6.04
C LEU A 233 -12.02 3.46 6.41
N VAL A 234 -11.86 2.47 5.52
CA VAL A 234 -10.90 1.37 5.70
C VAL A 234 -9.45 1.88 5.74
N ALA A 235 -9.08 2.82 4.86
CA ALA A 235 -7.77 3.45 4.87
C ALA A 235 -7.47 4.16 6.19
N GLU A 236 -8.37 5.02 6.66
CA GLU A 236 -8.23 5.76 7.91
C GLU A 236 -8.21 4.83 9.13
N TRP A 237 -9.02 3.78 9.16
CA TRP A 237 -8.97 2.76 10.21
C TRP A 237 -7.60 2.06 10.27
N ILE A 238 -7.04 1.67 9.12
CA ILE A 238 -5.71 1.05 9.02
C ILE A 238 -4.59 2.01 9.46
N ILE A 239 -4.74 3.31 9.19
CA ILE A 239 -3.78 4.35 9.57
C ILE A 239 -3.86 4.63 11.08
N ARG A 240 -5.06 4.86 11.62
CA ARG A 240 -5.30 5.17 13.04
C ARG A 240 -4.98 4.00 13.97
N GLY A 241 -5.27 2.77 13.55
CA GLY A 241 -4.99 1.53 14.29
C GLY A 241 -3.50 1.13 14.37
N ARG A 242 -2.57 1.98 13.87
CA ARG A 242 -1.13 1.72 13.90
C ARG A 242 -0.40 2.95 14.48
N PRO A 243 0.02 2.92 15.76
CA PRO A 243 0.67 4.07 16.42
C PRO A 243 1.85 4.65 15.61
N GLY A 244 2.69 3.80 15.03
CA GLY A 244 3.81 4.21 14.16
C GLY A 244 3.46 4.60 12.72
N LEU A 245 2.20 4.94 12.42
CA LEU A 245 1.76 5.61 11.19
C LEU A 245 1.28 7.06 11.44
N ARG A 246 1.30 7.53 12.69
CA ARG A 246 1.03 8.93 13.02
C ARG A 246 2.20 9.79 12.56
N ALA A 247 1.91 10.88 11.87
CA ALA A 247 2.86 11.99 11.74
C ALA A 247 3.17 12.53 13.15
N PRO A 248 4.40 12.96 13.44
CA PRO A 248 4.61 13.92 14.52
C PRO A 248 3.71 15.12 14.24
N ARG A 249 2.90 15.55 15.23
CA ARG A 249 2.30 16.88 15.16
C ARG A 249 3.45 17.88 15.15
N ALA A 250 3.46 18.80 14.19
CA ALA A 250 4.28 20.00 14.34
C ALA A 250 3.79 20.70 15.62
N ALA A 251 4.74 20.95 16.52
CA ALA A 251 4.56 21.82 17.67
C ALA A 251 4.80 23.28 17.23
#